data_AF-W4LC71-F1
#
_entry.id   AF-W4LC71-F1
#
_cell.length_a   1.000
_cell.length_b   1.000
_cell.length_c   1.000
_cell.angle_alpha   90.00
_cell.angle_beta   90.00
_cell.angle_gamma   90.00
#
_symmetry.space_group_name_H-M   'P 1'
#
loop_
_entity.id
_entity.type
_entity.pdbx_description
1 polymer ?
#
loop_
_entity_poly.entity_id
_entity_poly.type
_entity_poly.pdbx_seq_one_letter_code
_entity_poly.pdbx_strand_id
1 'polypeptide(L)'
;MSLTRYLLLFVAMITAGQVLAADRDDRPFSKAIRVLARERSQAESYVSLIHTVAKAEVSKYARGILLYADAKAEFDGLIEQMKADLTRGKSPDTSSDFQKQLQQAVDRRTAFTTYVSEQIVGDEEGRKGAVTGAATAVTLLTLLGKASLTIWKEFRQVSDTRKKAILTQLDVLKWRAFHEIPGAR
;
A
#
# COMPACT_ATOMS: atom_id res chain seq x y z
N MET A 1 4.06 -40.58 -55.13
CA MET A 1 5.03 -40.23 -54.08
C MET A 1 6.07 -39.29 -54.65
N SER A 2 6.17 -38.08 -54.12
CA SER A 2 7.30 -37.12 -54.21
C SER A 2 6.76 -35.72 -53.84
N LEU A 3 6.31 -35.48 -52.61
CA LEU A 3 7.10 -35.04 -51.45
C LEU A 3 7.89 -33.71 -51.59
N THR A 4 7.75 -32.97 -52.69
CA THR A 4 8.59 -31.78 -52.97
C THR A 4 7.80 -30.51 -53.33
N ARG A 5 6.54 -30.39 -52.89
CA ARG A 5 5.73 -29.17 -53.13
C ARG A 5 5.02 -28.56 -51.92
N TYR A 6 5.14 -29.14 -50.73
CA TYR A 6 4.48 -28.65 -49.51
C TYR A 6 5.42 -27.96 -48.51
N LEU A 7 6.57 -27.44 -48.97
CA LEU A 7 7.56 -26.81 -48.09
C LEU A 7 7.69 -25.28 -48.27
N LEU A 8 6.73 -24.63 -48.94
CA LEU A 8 6.79 -23.19 -49.21
C LEU A 8 5.56 -22.38 -48.79
N LEU A 9 4.63 -22.97 -48.01
CA LEU A 9 3.42 -22.27 -47.55
C LEU A 9 3.18 -22.30 -46.03
N PHE A 10 4.17 -22.72 -45.22
CA PHE A 10 4.04 -22.73 -43.75
C PHE A 10 4.97 -21.76 -43.00
N VAL A 11 5.68 -20.88 -43.72
CA VAL A 11 6.60 -19.90 -43.12
C VAL A 11 5.99 -18.48 -43.04
N ALA A 12 4.80 -18.26 -43.61
CA ALA A 12 4.21 -16.92 -43.70
C ALA A 12 3.10 -16.61 -42.66
N MET A 13 2.91 -17.45 -41.64
CA MET A 13 1.83 -17.24 -40.65
C MET A 13 2.31 -17.41 -39.19
N ILE A 14 3.57 -17.07 -38.90
CA ILE A 14 4.09 -16.90 -37.53
C ILE A 14 4.83 -15.55 -37.45
N THR A 15 4.18 -14.46 -37.85
CA THR A 15 4.79 -13.11 -37.76
C THR A 15 3.81 -12.02 -37.30
N ALA A 16 2.57 -12.34 -36.97
CA ALA A 16 1.55 -11.31 -36.66
C ALA A 16 1.04 -11.28 -35.20
N GLY A 17 1.59 -12.10 -34.30
CA GLY A 17 1.03 -12.26 -32.94
C GLY A 17 1.82 -11.61 -31.79
N GLN A 18 3.05 -11.15 -32.00
CA GLN A 18 3.93 -10.70 -30.90
C GLN A 18 4.31 -9.22 -30.93
N VAL A 19 3.65 -8.41 -31.75
CA VAL A 19 3.92 -6.97 -31.79
C VAL A 19 2.89 -6.25 -30.90
N LEU A 20 3.41 -5.67 -29.81
CA LEU A 20 2.81 -4.70 -28.88
C LEU A 20 2.26 -5.21 -27.53
N ALA A 21 3.06 -6.00 -26.79
CA ALA A 21 3.21 -5.68 -25.37
C ALA A 21 4.29 -4.58 -25.30
N ALA A 22 3.90 -3.33 -25.52
CA ALA A 22 4.78 -2.20 -25.23
C ALA A 22 5.23 -2.33 -23.78
N ASP A 23 6.53 -2.44 -23.57
CA ASP A 23 7.20 -2.43 -22.27
C ASP A 23 6.94 -1.07 -21.63
N ARG A 24 5.75 -0.91 -21.04
CA ARG A 24 5.41 0.28 -20.27
C ARG A 24 6.36 0.30 -19.09
N ASP A 25 6.96 1.47 -18.88
CA ASP A 25 7.78 1.71 -17.70
C ASP A 25 6.90 1.59 -16.44
N ASP A 26 6.78 0.38 -15.90
CA ASP A 26 6.01 0.05 -14.71
C ASP A 26 6.65 0.62 -13.42
N ARG A 27 7.83 1.27 -13.51
CA ARG A 27 8.58 1.78 -12.35
C ARG A 27 7.78 2.80 -11.52
N PRO A 28 7.02 3.77 -12.09
CA PRO A 28 6.22 4.70 -11.31
C PRO A 28 5.09 4.01 -10.54
N PHE A 29 4.37 3.09 -11.19
CA PHE A 29 3.31 2.31 -10.54
C PHE A 29 3.88 1.42 -9.41
N SER A 30 4.94 0.67 -9.68
CA SER A 30 5.63 -0.13 -8.67
C SER A 30 6.09 0.71 -7.48
N LYS A 31 6.61 1.92 -7.73
CA LYS A 31 6.99 2.86 -6.68
C LYS A 31 5.79 3.32 -5.86
N ALA A 32 4.65 3.59 -6.49
CA ALA A 32 3.42 3.97 -5.79
C ALA A 32 2.89 2.85 -4.88
N ILE A 33 2.86 1.60 -5.38
CA ILE A 33 2.49 0.43 -4.57
C ILE A 33 3.46 0.26 -3.38
N ARG A 34 4.77 0.46 -3.60
CA ARG A 34 5.75 0.40 -2.50
C ARG A 34 5.53 1.44 -1.41
N VAL A 35 4.96 2.61 -1.72
CA VAL A 35 4.61 3.61 -0.69
C VAL A 35 3.56 3.04 0.27
N LEU A 36 2.46 2.50 -0.26
CA LEU A 36 1.40 1.88 0.55
C LEU A 36 1.92 0.65 1.31
N ALA A 37 2.71 -0.20 0.65
CA ALA A 37 3.31 -1.37 1.29
C ALA A 37 4.24 -0.99 2.45
N ARG A 38 5.04 0.07 2.30
CA ARG A 38 5.90 0.60 3.35
C ARG A 38 5.09 1.10 4.53
N GLU A 39 4.00 1.82 4.31
CA GLU A 39 3.16 2.31 5.42
C GLU A 39 2.54 1.17 6.23
N ARG A 40 2.02 0.13 5.55
CA ARG A 40 1.59 -1.10 6.24
C ARG A 40 2.72 -1.69 7.07
N SER A 41 3.87 -1.98 6.45
CA SER A 41 4.99 -2.61 7.16
C SER A 41 5.48 -1.79 8.34
N GLN A 42 5.51 -0.45 8.22
CA GLN A 42 5.87 0.41 9.32
C GLN A 42 4.86 0.29 10.46
N ALA A 43 3.56 0.46 10.20
CA ALA A 43 2.52 0.35 11.22
C ALA A 43 2.54 -1.01 11.93
N GLU A 44 2.72 -2.11 11.18
CA GLU A 44 2.83 -3.45 11.75
C GLU A 44 4.11 -3.63 12.58
N SER A 45 5.21 -2.97 12.22
CA SER A 45 6.43 -2.97 13.03
C SER A 45 6.22 -2.26 14.38
N TYR A 46 5.45 -1.17 14.42
CA TYR A 46 5.06 -0.51 15.68
C TYR A 46 4.20 -1.44 16.57
N VAL A 47 3.30 -2.23 15.99
CA VAL A 47 2.56 -3.26 16.74
C VAL A 47 3.50 -4.32 17.29
N SER A 48 4.47 -4.76 16.50
CA SER A 48 5.51 -5.70 16.93
C SER A 48 6.26 -5.17 18.16
N LEU A 49 6.59 -3.88 18.19
CA LEU A 49 7.20 -3.22 19.35
C LEU A 49 6.28 -3.19 20.57
N ILE A 50 4.99 -2.88 20.40
CA ILE A 50 4.01 -2.91 21.50
C ILE A 50 3.96 -4.30 22.14
N HIS A 51 3.91 -5.36 21.33
CA HIS A 51 3.93 -6.75 21.81
C HIS A 51 5.18 -7.09 22.61
N THR A 52 6.34 -6.55 22.22
CA THR A 52 7.61 -6.81 22.90
C THR A 52 7.77 -6.01 24.19
N VAL A 53 7.43 -4.71 24.15
CA VAL A 53 7.84 -3.77 25.21
C VAL A 53 6.71 -3.49 26.21
N ALA A 54 5.46 -3.44 25.76
CA ALA A 54 4.35 -2.93 26.58
C ALA A 54 3.43 -4.02 27.14
N LYS A 55 3.67 -5.30 26.85
CA LYS A 55 2.73 -6.38 27.18
C LYS A 55 2.39 -6.49 28.68
N ALA A 56 3.34 -6.17 29.56
CA ALA A 56 3.11 -6.14 31.01
C ALA A 56 2.40 -4.85 31.49
N GLU A 57 2.48 -3.77 30.72
CA GLU A 57 1.89 -2.47 31.00
C GLU A 57 0.47 -2.39 30.40
N VAL A 58 -0.49 -3.03 31.07
CA VAL A 58 -1.86 -3.26 30.55
C VAL A 58 -2.50 -2.01 29.96
N SER A 59 -2.43 -0.86 30.63
CA SER A 59 -3.01 0.40 30.16
C SER A 59 -2.35 0.88 28.86
N LYS A 60 -1.01 0.77 28.76
CA LYS A 60 -0.27 1.17 27.56
C LYS A 60 -0.55 0.24 26.39
N TYR A 61 -0.55 -1.06 26.67
CA TYR A 61 -0.85 -2.09 25.68
C TYR A 61 -2.27 -1.95 25.11
N ALA A 62 -3.27 -1.81 25.98
CA ALA A 62 -4.66 -1.61 25.58
C ALA A 62 -4.84 -0.33 24.76
N ARG A 63 -4.19 0.78 25.16
CA ARG A 63 -4.23 2.02 24.38
C ARG A 63 -3.56 1.87 23.01
N GLY A 64 -2.45 1.16 22.93
CA GLY A 64 -1.77 0.82 21.67
C GLY A 64 -2.67 0.01 20.72
N ILE A 65 -3.41 -0.97 21.25
CA ILE A 65 -4.39 -1.77 20.49
C ILE A 65 -5.45 -0.85 19.86
N LEU A 66 -6.06 0.03 20.67
CA LEU A 66 -7.12 0.92 20.19
C LEU A 66 -6.63 1.88 19.11
N LEU A 67 -5.48 2.52 19.33
CA LEU A 67 -4.90 3.44 18.33
C LEU A 67 -4.50 2.74 17.04
N TYR A 68 -4.00 1.51 17.14
CA TYR A 68 -3.72 0.70 15.94
C TYR A 68 -5.01 0.33 15.20
N ALA A 69 -6.04 -0.09 15.92
CA ALA A 69 -7.33 -0.45 15.32
C ALA A 69 -7.95 0.74 14.57
N ASP A 70 -7.91 1.94 15.16
CA ASP A 70 -8.37 3.18 14.52
C ASP A 70 -7.54 3.49 13.26
N ALA A 71 -6.21 3.43 13.35
CA ALA A 71 -5.33 3.68 12.22
C ALA A 71 -5.53 2.68 11.07
N LYS A 72 -5.67 1.39 11.41
CA LYS A 72 -5.98 0.31 10.47
C LYS A 72 -7.29 0.56 9.76
N ALA A 73 -8.36 0.89 10.50
CA ALA A 73 -9.68 1.11 9.93
C ALA A 73 -9.65 2.23 8.89
N GLU A 74 -9.00 3.35 9.20
CA GLU A 74 -8.91 4.48 8.26
C GLU A 74 -8.02 4.19 7.05
N PHE A 75 -6.91 3.46 7.22
CA PHE A 75 -6.04 3.07 6.11
C PHE A 75 -6.68 2.04 5.17
N ASP A 76 -7.35 1.04 5.73
CA ASP A 76 -8.10 0.07 4.92
C ASP A 76 -9.29 0.77 4.23
N GLY A 77 -9.95 1.72 4.90
CA GLY A 77 -10.96 2.59 4.33
C GLY A 77 -10.43 3.45 3.18
N LEU A 78 -9.22 4.00 3.29
CA LEU A 78 -8.54 4.71 2.21
C LEU A 78 -8.30 3.82 0.99
N ILE A 79 -7.88 2.57 1.20
CA ILE A 79 -7.70 1.60 0.12
C ILE A 79 -9.04 1.31 -0.57
N GLU A 80 -10.13 1.13 0.18
CA GLU A 80 -11.46 0.91 -0.40
C GLU A 80 -11.97 2.13 -1.16
N GLN A 81 -11.81 3.33 -0.62
CA GLN A 81 -12.18 4.56 -1.29
C GLN A 81 -11.39 4.73 -2.60
N MET A 82 -10.09 4.40 -2.59
CA MET A 82 -9.27 4.40 -3.80
C MET A 82 -9.81 3.43 -4.84
N LYS A 83 -10.10 2.18 -4.46
CA LYS A 83 -10.67 1.17 -5.38
C LYS A 83 -12.01 1.62 -5.98
N ALA A 84 -12.87 2.23 -5.16
CA ALA A 84 -14.15 2.78 -5.61
C ALA A 84 -13.95 3.89 -6.64
N ASP A 85 -13.04 4.84 -6.37
CA ASP A 85 -12.75 5.95 -7.27
C ASP A 85 -12.08 5.51 -8.57
N LEU A 86 -11.16 4.54 -8.51
CA LEU A 86 -10.57 3.89 -9.69
C LEU A 86 -11.65 3.29 -10.59
N THR A 87 -12.59 2.54 -10.01
CA THR A 87 -13.68 1.88 -10.75
C THR A 87 -14.65 2.89 -11.37
N ARG A 88 -14.91 4.01 -10.67
CA ARG A 88 -15.75 5.11 -11.17
C ARG A 88 -15.01 6.05 -12.14
N GLY A 89 -13.70 5.87 -12.31
CA GLY A 89 -12.86 6.76 -13.12
C GLY A 89 -12.65 8.14 -12.49
N LYS A 90 -12.93 8.31 -11.20
CA LYS A 90 -12.76 9.58 -10.47
C LYS A 90 -11.30 9.74 -10.07
N SER A 91 -10.72 10.90 -10.34
CA SER A 91 -9.31 11.16 -10.00
C SER A 91 -9.17 11.51 -8.51
N PRO A 92 -8.12 11.04 -7.82
CA PRO A 92 -7.91 11.33 -6.40
C PRO A 92 -7.84 12.83 -6.05
N ASP A 93 -7.32 13.66 -6.94
CA ASP A 93 -7.20 15.12 -6.77
C ASP A 93 -8.54 15.87 -6.78
N THR A 94 -9.55 15.30 -7.44
CA THR A 94 -10.90 15.87 -7.59
C THR A 94 -11.93 15.18 -6.70
N SER A 95 -11.52 14.12 -5.99
CA SER A 95 -12.40 13.38 -5.09
C SER A 95 -12.34 13.91 -3.67
N SER A 96 -13.34 14.71 -3.29
CA SER A 96 -13.51 15.20 -1.91
C SER A 96 -13.51 14.06 -0.88
N ASP A 97 -14.18 12.95 -1.20
CA ASP A 97 -14.28 11.78 -0.33
C ASP A 97 -12.91 11.14 -0.13
N PHE A 98 -12.14 10.98 -1.21
CA PHE A 98 -10.76 10.50 -1.13
C PHE A 98 -9.88 11.42 -0.31
N GLN A 99 -9.95 12.74 -0.52
CA GLN A 99 -9.12 13.70 0.23
C GLN A 99 -9.44 13.66 1.73
N LYS A 100 -10.72 13.57 2.08
CA LYS A 100 -11.15 13.42 3.47
C LYS A 100 -10.63 12.12 4.09
N GLN A 101 -10.83 11.00 3.39
CA GLN A 101 -10.38 9.69 3.87
C GLN A 101 -8.85 9.62 4.00
N LEU A 102 -8.14 10.23 3.05
CA LEU A 102 -6.68 10.33 3.08
C LEU A 102 -6.21 11.11 4.31
N GLN A 103 -6.83 12.25 4.62
CA GLN A 103 -6.50 13.02 5.81
C GLN A 103 -6.76 12.22 7.09
N GLN A 104 -7.91 11.55 7.19
CA GLN A 104 -8.27 10.72 8.35
C GLN A 104 -7.26 9.57 8.56
N ALA A 105 -6.88 8.88 7.48
CA ALA A 105 -5.87 7.83 7.53
C ALA A 105 -4.51 8.35 8.03
N VAL A 106 -4.07 9.48 7.49
CA VAL A 106 -2.82 10.15 7.91
C VAL A 106 -2.86 10.54 9.38
N ASP A 107 -3.96 11.13 9.84
CA ASP A 107 -4.10 11.60 11.22
C ASP A 107 -4.07 10.44 12.21
N ARG A 108 -4.84 9.37 11.97
CA ARG A 108 -4.87 8.20 12.86
C ARG A 108 -3.56 7.44 12.88
N ARG A 109 -2.93 7.26 11.72
CA ARG A 109 -1.59 6.64 11.65
C ARG A 109 -0.57 7.48 12.41
N THR A 110 -0.57 8.81 12.23
CA THR A 110 0.36 9.70 12.93
C THR A 110 0.16 9.58 14.43
N ALA A 111 -1.09 9.69 14.91
CA ALA A 111 -1.43 9.56 16.33
C ALA A 111 -0.96 8.21 16.93
N PHE A 112 -1.18 7.11 16.20
CA PHE A 112 -0.68 5.79 16.60
C PHE A 112 0.85 5.75 16.71
N THR A 113 1.57 6.19 15.67
CA THR A 113 3.03 6.12 15.67
C THR A 113 3.68 7.08 16.67
N THR A 114 3.08 8.25 16.90
CA THR A 114 3.49 9.19 17.94
C THR A 114 3.34 8.57 19.32
N TYR A 115 2.18 7.96 19.60
CA TYR A 115 1.95 7.27 20.85
C TYR A 115 2.99 6.17 21.12
N VAL A 116 3.28 5.32 20.13
CA VAL A 116 4.28 4.25 20.34
C VAL A 116 5.67 4.82 20.54
N SER A 117 6.05 5.85 19.78
CA SER A 117 7.37 6.48 19.93
C SER A 117 7.55 7.10 21.31
N GLU A 118 6.57 7.86 21.78
CA GLU A 118 6.68 8.66 23.01
C GLU A 118 6.36 7.85 24.28
N GLN A 119 5.35 6.98 24.23
CA GLN A 119 4.78 6.37 25.44
C GLN A 119 5.21 4.91 25.65
N ILE A 120 5.58 4.22 24.57
CA ILE A 120 5.99 2.80 24.61
C ILE A 120 7.50 2.67 24.60
N VAL A 121 8.18 3.34 23.66
CA VAL A 121 9.63 3.26 23.55
C VAL A 121 10.33 4.24 24.50
N GLY A 122 9.81 5.47 24.59
CA GLY A 122 10.34 6.50 25.47
C GLY A 122 11.76 6.97 25.09
N ASP A 123 12.39 7.71 26.00
CA ASP A 123 13.68 8.38 25.77
C ASP A 123 14.93 7.54 26.07
N GLU A 124 14.81 6.24 26.39
CA GLU A 124 15.99 5.43 26.74
C GLU A 124 17.02 5.40 25.59
N GLU A 125 18.22 5.89 25.89
CA GLU A 125 19.35 5.92 24.97
C GLU A 125 19.63 4.50 24.45
N GLY A 126 19.56 4.34 23.12
CA GLY A 126 19.68 3.04 22.43
C GLY A 126 18.38 2.50 21.83
N ARG A 127 17.21 2.83 22.41
CA ARG A 127 15.91 2.34 21.90
C ARG A 127 15.30 3.28 20.84
N LYS A 128 15.68 4.57 20.82
CA LYS A 128 15.32 5.56 19.77
C LYS A 128 15.65 5.08 18.35
N GLY A 129 16.76 4.39 18.14
CA GLY A 129 17.17 3.89 16.81
C GLY A 129 16.21 2.86 16.20
N ALA A 130 15.37 2.21 17.01
CA ALA A 130 14.35 1.27 16.53
C ALA A 130 13.09 1.97 15.98
N VAL A 131 12.91 3.28 16.26
CA VAL A 131 11.68 4.04 15.96
C VAL A 131 11.93 5.25 15.06
N THR A 132 13.20 5.56 14.76
CA THR A 132 13.58 6.63 13.84
C THR A 132 13.06 6.34 12.43
N GLY A 133 11.94 6.96 12.05
CA GLY A 133 11.40 6.81 10.70
C GLY A 133 9.91 7.12 10.50
N ALA A 134 9.19 7.59 11.53
CA ALA A 134 7.82 8.09 11.33
C ALA A 134 7.86 9.33 10.42
N ALA A 135 7.27 9.23 9.23
CA ALA A 135 7.01 10.40 8.41
C ALA A 135 6.08 11.35 9.16
N THR A 136 6.29 12.66 9.00
CA THR A 136 5.33 13.66 9.49
C THR A 136 4.00 13.50 8.75
N ALA A 137 2.91 13.96 9.36
CA ALA A 137 1.59 13.96 8.73
C ALA A 137 1.62 14.63 7.34
N VAL A 138 2.28 15.79 7.21
CA VAL A 138 2.40 16.54 5.94
C VAL A 138 3.16 15.74 4.88
N THR A 139 4.28 15.13 5.25
CA THR A 139 5.07 14.29 4.34
C THR A 139 4.27 13.07 3.89
N LEU A 140 3.59 12.41 4.83
CA LEU A 140 2.79 11.22 4.56
C LEU A 140 1.60 11.52 3.65
N LEU A 141 0.87 12.61 3.92
CA LEU A 141 -0.23 13.10 3.10
C LEU A 141 0.22 13.31 1.65
N THR A 142 1.36 13.99 1.47
CA THR A 142 1.93 14.25 0.14
C THR A 142 2.33 12.98 -0.58
N LEU A 143 3.00 12.05 0.12
CA LEU A 143 3.46 10.79 -0.46
C LEU A 143 2.30 9.90 -0.91
N LEU A 144 1.30 9.73 -0.06
CA LEU A 144 0.12 8.92 -0.33
C LEU A 144 -0.74 9.55 -1.43
N GLY A 145 -0.95 10.86 -1.42
CA GLY A 145 -1.66 11.57 -2.48
C GLY A 145 -1.00 11.38 -3.85
N LYS A 146 0.33 11.53 -3.92
CA LYS A 146 1.10 11.29 -5.16
C LYS A 146 1.02 9.83 -5.61
N ALA A 147 1.19 8.87 -4.71
CA ALA A 147 1.08 7.45 -5.02
C ALA A 147 -0.30 7.11 -5.60
N SER A 148 -1.37 7.62 -4.97
CA SER A 148 -2.75 7.38 -5.39
C SER A 148 -3.03 7.95 -6.78
N LEU A 149 -2.53 9.15 -7.07
CA LEU A 149 -2.63 9.75 -8.41
C LEU A 149 -1.88 8.93 -9.46
N THR A 150 -0.69 8.41 -9.13
CA THR A 150 0.07 7.52 -10.03
C THR A 150 -0.68 6.23 -10.31
N ILE A 151 -1.28 5.61 -9.28
CA ILE A 151 -2.09 4.39 -9.42
C ILE A 151 -3.32 4.67 -10.30
N TRP A 152 -3.99 5.80 -10.12
CA TRP A 152 -5.13 6.20 -10.97
C TRP A 152 -4.73 6.39 -12.43
N LYS A 153 -3.62 7.09 -12.70
CA LYS A 153 -3.12 7.28 -14.08
C LYS A 153 -2.83 5.95 -14.76
N GLU A 154 -2.18 5.03 -14.06
CA GLU A 154 -1.90 3.68 -14.57
C GLU A 154 -3.21 2.93 -14.86
N PHE A 155 -4.13 2.89 -13.89
CA PHE A 155 -5.40 2.17 -13.99
C PHE A 155 -6.25 2.60 -15.20
N ARG A 156 -6.20 3.88 -15.57
CA ARG A 156 -6.94 4.42 -16.73
C ARG A 156 -6.37 3.96 -18.08
N GLN A 157 -5.10 3.58 -18.12
CA GLN A 157 -4.39 3.31 -19.37
C GLN A 157 -4.25 1.83 -19.68
N VAL A 158 -4.52 0.95 -18.72
CA VAL A 158 -4.29 -0.50 -18.84
C VAL A 158 -5.55 -1.28 -19.26
N SER A 159 -5.35 -2.53 -19.69
CA SER A 159 -6.43 -3.47 -20.00
C SER A 159 -7.23 -3.86 -18.77
N ASP A 160 -8.46 -4.37 -18.96
CA ASP A 160 -9.32 -4.77 -17.85
C ASP A 160 -8.74 -5.92 -17.01
N THR A 161 -7.99 -6.83 -17.63
CA THR A 161 -7.24 -7.86 -16.91
C THR A 161 -6.23 -7.23 -15.94
N ARG A 162 -5.48 -6.22 -16.39
CA ARG A 162 -4.51 -5.52 -15.53
C ARG A 162 -5.20 -4.65 -14.48
N LYS A 163 -6.35 -4.02 -14.80
CA LYS A 163 -7.17 -3.31 -13.80
C LYS A 163 -7.57 -4.23 -12.66
N LYS A 164 -8.07 -5.44 -12.96
CA LYS A 164 -8.39 -6.45 -11.93
C LYS A 164 -7.16 -6.78 -11.08
N ALA A 165 -6.01 -6.99 -11.71
CA ALA A 165 -4.75 -7.24 -10.98
C ALA A 165 -4.36 -6.07 -10.07
N ILE A 166 -4.53 -4.82 -10.50
CA ILE A 166 -4.28 -3.63 -9.66
C ILE A 166 -5.21 -3.62 -8.45
N LEU A 167 -6.51 -3.88 -8.63
CA LEU A 167 -7.46 -3.92 -7.51
C LEU A 167 -7.08 -5.02 -6.49
N THR A 168 -6.71 -6.21 -6.96
CA THR A 168 -6.21 -7.29 -6.09
C THR A 168 -4.92 -6.90 -5.38
N GLN A 169 -3.99 -6.23 -6.08
CA GLN A 169 -2.76 -5.73 -5.46
C GLN A 169 -3.04 -4.69 -4.38
N LEU A 170 -4.08 -3.87 -4.52
CA LEU A 170 -4.48 -2.93 -3.47
C LEU A 170 -5.08 -3.67 -2.25
N ASP A 171 -5.89 -4.70 -2.47
CA ASP A 171 -6.48 -5.48 -1.37
C ASP A 171 -5.42 -6.14 -0.47
N VAL A 172 -4.34 -6.65 -1.07
CA VAL A 172 -3.25 -7.27 -0.28
C VAL A 172 -2.43 -6.25 0.51
N LEU A 173 -2.68 -4.94 0.40
CA LEU A 173 -1.99 -3.89 1.16
C LEU A 173 -2.75 -3.48 2.42
N LYS A 174 -3.94 -4.03 2.65
CA LYS A 174 -4.65 -3.87 3.92
C LYS A 174 -3.82 -4.41 5.07
N TRP A 175 -3.98 -3.78 6.23
CA TRP A 175 -3.18 -4.12 7.39
C TRP A 175 -3.70 -5.39 8.05
N ARG A 176 -2.83 -6.13 8.70
CA ARG A 176 -3.17 -7.32 9.48
C ARG A 176 -3.92 -6.95 10.76
N ALA A 177 -4.63 -7.89 11.36
CA ALA A 177 -5.22 -7.65 12.68
C ALA A 177 -4.11 -7.61 13.75
N PHE A 178 -4.34 -6.84 14.82
CA PHE A 178 -3.33 -6.63 15.87
C PHE A 178 -2.75 -7.93 16.44
N HIS A 179 -3.61 -8.94 16.66
CA HIS A 179 -3.24 -10.23 17.23
C HIS A 179 -2.52 -11.16 16.26
N GLU A 180 -2.57 -10.88 14.95
CA GLU A 180 -1.87 -11.66 13.93
C GLU A 180 -0.41 -11.24 13.79
N ILE A 181 -0.05 -10.07 14.30
CA ILE A 181 1.29 -9.49 14.22
C ILE A 181 2.10 -9.99 15.41
N PRO A 182 3.19 -10.74 15.20
CA PRO A 182 4.04 -11.20 16.29
C PRO A 182 4.85 -10.05 16.89
N GLY A 183 5.29 -10.21 18.14
CA GLY A 183 6.30 -9.35 18.73
C GLY A 183 7.64 -9.42 18.02
N ALA A 184 8.46 -8.38 18.18
CA ALA A 184 9.82 -8.34 17.65
C ALA A 184 10.64 -9.45 18.33
N ARG A 185 11.32 -10.27 17.51
CA ARG A 185 12.24 -11.31 17.98
C ARG A 185 13.61 -10.74 18.26
#